data_AF-A0A7X7VND7-F1
#
_entry.id   AF-A0A7X7VND7-F1
#
_cell.length_a   1.000
_cell.length_b   1.000
_cell.length_c   1.000
_cell.angle_alpha   90.00
_cell.angle_beta   90.00
_cell.angle_gamma   90.00
#
_symmetry.space_group_name_H-M   'P 1'
#
loop_
_entity.id
_entity.type
_entity.pdbx_description
1 polymer ?
#
loop_
_entity_poly.entity_id
_entity_poly.type
_entity_poly.pdbx_seq_one_letter_code
_entity_poly.pdbx_strand_id
1 'polypeptide(L)'
;MWECPDLIRIQDQAGSLHEFLAFCPQRSAEELGQKQGRSFAGYIPLSSRVLDIASVDTGKFTFWDYGFDFYAPQSFVDERGRTILFAWMGQPDTPYITKPTGLGFWQCLTVPRLITLNMSGLLCAYPVPELARLHTRSVQVSDRTLVFPENRADILIRGIYDDFCLIVDDALEVFLWAAMWASASFNQRLPADVQKDDALSLMPKRSES
;
A
#
# COMPACT_ATOMS: atom_id res chain seq x y z
N MET A 1 -9.05 -13.12 -13.24
CA MET A 1 -9.11 -11.83 -13.96
C MET A 1 -7.94 -10.95 -13.52
N TRP A 2 -7.42 -10.07 -14.38
CA TRP A 2 -6.54 -8.97 -13.98
C TRP A 2 -7.30 -7.66 -14.20
N GLU A 3 -7.64 -6.98 -13.10
CA GLU A 3 -8.37 -5.73 -13.12
C GLU A 3 -7.44 -4.53 -13.07
N CYS A 4 -7.98 -3.37 -13.45
CA CYS A 4 -7.30 -2.07 -13.37
C CYS A 4 -5.85 -2.10 -13.91
N PRO A 5 -5.63 -2.60 -15.13
CA PRO A 5 -4.27 -2.65 -15.68
C PRO A 5 -3.73 -1.23 -15.90
N ASP A 6 -2.45 -1.07 -15.64
CA ASP A 6 -1.71 0.16 -15.89
C ASP A 6 -0.31 -0.17 -16.42
N LEU A 7 0.24 0.70 -17.28
CA LEU A 7 1.57 0.57 -17.84
C LEU A 7 2.42 1.75 -17.37
N ILE A 8 3.31 1.47 -16.43
CA ILE A 8 4.18 2.47 -15.84
C ILE A 8 5.52 2.46 -16.56
N ARG A 9 6.00 3.65 -16.91
CA ARG A 9 7.31 3.85 -17.55
C ARG A 9 8.15 4.76 -16.68
N ILE A 10 9.31 4.29 -16.25
CA ILE A 10 10.24 5.08 -15.44
C ILE A 10 11.63 5.02 -16.06
N GLN A 11 12.26 6.19 -16.16
CA GLN A 11 13.66 6.29 -16.53
C GLN A 11 14.53 6.16 -15.28
N ASP A 12 15.54 5.30 -15.32
CA ASP A 12 16.52 5.22 -14.23
C ASP A 12 17.52 6.40 -14.26
N GLN A 13 18.40 6.44 -13.25
CA GLN A 13 19.42 7.49 -13.14
C GLN A 13 20.44 7.48 -14.29
N ALA A 14 20.59 6.35 -14.98
CA ALA A 14 21.48 6.20 -16.15
C ALA A 14 20.78 6.56 -17.47
N GLY A 15 19.49 6.92 -17.43
CA GLY A 15 18.72 7.28 -18.61
C GLY A 15 18.03 6.11 -19.31
N SER A 16 18.08 4.89 -18.77
CA SER A 16 17.41 3.73 -19.38
C SER A 16 15.94 3.71 -19.02
N LEU A 17 15.08 3.42 -20.00
CA LEU A 17 13.63 3.35 -19.81
C LEU A 17 13.21 1.93 -19.39
N HIS A 18 12.51 1.83 -18.27
CA HIS A 18 11.96 0.59 -17.73
C HIS A 18 10.43 0.61 -17.83
N GLU A 19 9.82 -0.52 -18.19
CA GLU A 19 8.37 -0.69 -18.22
C GLU A 19 7.91 -1.67 -17.15
N PHE A 20 6.76 -1.38 -16.54
CA PHE A 20 6.13 -2.20 -15.53
C PHE A 20 4.66 -2.36 -15.87
N LEU A 21 4.17 -3.60 -15.84
CA LEU A 21 2.75 -3.89 -15.95
C LEU A 21 2.17 -3.97 -14.54
N ALA A 22 1.36 -2.98 -14.16
CA ALA A 22 0.64 -2.95 -12.91
C ALA A 22 -0.81 -3.45 -13.11
N PHE A 23 -1.34 -4.16 -12.12
CA PHE A 23 -2.70 -4.71 -12.16
C PHE A 23 -3.15 -5.21 -10.79
N CYS A 24 -4.45 -5.50 -10.69
CA CYS A 24 -5.09 -6.17 -9.57
C CYS A 24 -5.49 -7.60 -9.95
N PRO A 25 -4.72 -8.64 -9.58
CA PRO A 25 -5.13 -10.02 -9.77
C PRO A 25 -6.33 -10.35 -8.88
N GLN A 26 -7.43 -10.80 -9.48
CA GLN A 26 -8.50 -11.49 -8.76
C GLN A 26 -8.04 -12.93 -8.50
N ARG A 27 -7.38 -13.13 -7.36
CA ARG A 27 -6.99 -14.43 -6.81
C ARG A 27 -7.25 -14.41 -5.30
N SER A 28 -7.40 -15.58 -4.69
CA SER A 28 -7.46 -15.68 -3.23
C SER A 28 -6.12 -15.26 -2.60
N ALA A 29 -6.15 -14.79 -1.35
CA ALA A 29 -4.94 -14.45 -0.62
C ALA A 29 -3.95 -15.63 -0.53
N GLU A 30 -4.47 -16.85 -0.40
CA GLU A 30 -3.70 -18.09 -0.34
C GLU A 30 -2.92 -18.35 -1.63
N GLU A 31 -3.54 -18.15 -2.80
CA GLU A 31 -2.89 -18.28 -4.11
C GLU A 31 -1.80 -17.25 -4.36
N LEU A 32 -1.84 -16.12 -3.64
CA LEU A 32 -0.84 -15.06 -3.69
C LEU A 32 0.18 -15.15 -2.54
N GLY A 33 0.12 -16.20 -1.71
CA GLY A 33 1.00 -16.35 -0.53
C GLY A 33 0.81 -15.25 0.52
N GLN A 34 -0.33 -14.56 0.49
CA GLN A 34 -0.67 -13.43 1.35
C GLN A 34 -1.57 -13.89 2.50
N LYS A 35 -1.47 -13.18 3.64
CA LYS A 35 -2.47 -13.28 4.70
C LYS A 35 -3.78 -12.62 4.21
N GLN A 36 -4.93 -13.19 4.58
CA GLN A 36 -6.23 -12.63 4.23
C GLN A 36 -6.35 -11.15 4.66
N GLY A 37 -7.05 -10.35 3.85
CA GLY A 37 -7.32 -8.92 4.12
C GLY A 37 -6.25 -7.93 3.66
N ARG A 38 -5.28 -8.33 2.83
CA ARG A 38 -4.22 -7.44 2.30
C ARG A 38 -4.49 -7.01 0.86
N SER A 39 -3.87 -5.89 0.47
CA SER A 39 -3.87 -5.43 -0.92
C SER A 39 -3.36 -6.50 -1.87
N PHE A 40 -4.08 -6.71 -2.97
CA PHE A 40 -3.66 -7.58 -4.05
C PHE A 40 -3.06 -6.82 -5.22
N ALA A 41 -3.09 -5.48 -5.20
CA ALA A 41 -2.56 -4.67 -6.28
C ALA A 41 -1.02 -4.72 -6.30
N GLY A 42 -0.45 -4.85 -7.49
CA GLY A 42 1.00 -4.90 -7.66
C GLY A 42 1.43 -4.66 -9.08
N TYR A 43 2.68 -4.99 -9.36
CA TYR A 43 3.30 -4.80 -10.66
C TYR A 43 4.33 -5.88 -10.97
N ILE A 44 4.59 -6.08 -12.27
CA ILE A 44 5.65 -6.93 -12.79
C ILE A 44 6.59 -6.08 -13.65
N PRO A 45 7.92 -6.11 -13.43
CA PRO A 45 8.88 -5.51 -14.35
C PRO A 45 8.91 -6.29 -15.67
N LEU A 46 8.87 -5.57 -16.79
CA LEU A 46 8.92 -6.17 -18.12
C LEU A 46 10.37 -6.26 -18.63
N SER A 47 10.71 -7.36 -19.31
CA SER A 47 12.04 -7.55 -19.93
C SER A 47 12.22 -6.80 -21.25
N SER A 48 11.12 -6.38 -21.87
CA SER A 48 11.05 -5.60 -23.10
C SER A 48 9.81 -4.71 -23.08
N ARG A 49 9.59 -3.94 -24.14
CA ARG A 49 8.38 -3.13 -24.30
C ARG A 49 7.15 -4.03 -24.28
N VAL A 50 6.07 -3.56 -23.67
CA VAL A 50 4.82 -4.34 -23.53
C VAL A 50 4.23 -4.80 -24.87
N LEU A 51 4.47 -4.07 -25.96
CA LEU A 51 3.99 -4.42 -27.29
C LEU A 51 4.82 -5.54 -27.95
N ASP A 52 6.03 -5.78 -27.45
CA ASP A 52 7.01 -6.70 -28.02
C ASP A 52 7.19 -7.97 -27.16
N ILE A 53 6.43 -8.10 -26.08
CA ILE A 53 6.54 -9.21 -25.13
C ILE A 53 5.40 -10.22 -25.34
N ALA A 54 5.75 -11.51 -25.41
CA ALA A 54 4.76 -12.59 -25.58
C ALA A 54 4.18 -13.08 -24.24
N SER A 55 4.94 -12.95 -23.14
CA SER A 55 4.56 -13.42 -21.82
C SER A 55 5.28 -12.65 -20.72
N VAL A 56 4.70 -12.60 -19.53
CA VAL A 56 5.31 -11.98 -18.35
C VAL A 56 5.67 -13.04 -17.31
N ASP A 57 6.76 -12.80 -16.57
CA ASP A 57 7.16 -13.65 -15.46
C ASP A 57 6.38 -13.25 -14.19
N THR A 58 5.32 -14.00 -13.88
CA THR A 58 4.48 -13.75 -12.71
C THR A 58 5.17 -14.01 -11.38
N GLY A 59 6.32 -14.71 -11.38
CA GLY A 59 7.16 -14.89 -10.19
C GLY A 59 7.83 -13.59 -9.73
N LYS A 60 7.85 -12.56 -10.57
CA LYS A 60 8.39 -11.22 -10.25
C LYS A 60 7.33 -10.22 -9.75
N PHE A 61 6.11 -10.69 -9.49
CA PHE A 61 5.05 -9.83 -9.01
C PHE A 61 5.42 -9.20 -7.66
N THR A 62 5.34 -7.88 -7.60
CA THR A 62 5.66 -7.09 -6.41
C THR A 62 4.43 -6.29 -6.00
N PHE A 63 4.07 -6.34 -4.71
CA PHE A 63 2.93 -5.61 -4.17
C PHE A 63 3.21 -4.10 -4.14
N TRP A 64 2.18 -3.30 -4.39
CA TRP A 64 2.25 -1.84 -4.27
C TRP A 64 2.21 -1.36 -2.82
N ASP A 65 1.41 -2.02 -2.01
CA ASP A 65 1.10 -1.60 -0.65
C ASP A 65 0.92 -2.86 0.22
N TYR A 66 1.42 -2.78 1.44
CA TYR A 66 1.37 -3.88 2.41
C TYR A 66 0.29 -3.68 3.48
N GLY A 67 -0.50 -2.60 3.37
CA GLY A 67 -1.68 -2.33 4.17
C GLY A 67 -2.91 -3.13 3.75
N PHE A 68 -4.02 -2.82 4.43
CA PHE A 68 -5.29 -3.53 4.27
C PHE A 68 -6.15 -2.96 3.14
N ASP A 69 -6.17 -1.64 3.00
CA ASP A 69 -7.08 -0.92 2.12
C ASP A 69 -6.29 -0.23 1.00
N PHE A 70 -5.93 -0.99 -0.03
CA PHE A 70 -5.32 -0.45 -1.24
C PHE A 70 -5.73 -1.30 -2.43
N TYR A 71 -6.46 -0.70 -3.37
CA TYR A 71 -6.93 -1.38 -4.58
C TYR A 71 -7.03 -0.42 -5.77
N ALA A 72 -7.10 -0.96 -6.98
CA ALA A 72 -7.28 -0.23 -8.23
C ALA A 72 -6.33 0.99 -8.36
N PRO A 73 -5.01 0.82 -8.22
CA PRO A 73 -4.08 1.92 -8.42
C PRO A 73 -4.12 2.39 -9.87
N GLN A 74 -3.99 3.69 -10.08
CA GLN A 74 -3.81 4.29 -11.39
C GLN A 74 -2.73 5.36 -11.32
N SER A 75 -1.81 5.32 -12.28
CA SER A 75 -0.74 6.29 -12.43
C SER A 75 -1.00 7.30 -13.54
N PHE A 76 -0.41 8.48 -13.39
CA PHE A 76 -0.43 9.57 -14.35
C PHE A 76 0.96 10.17 -14.44
N VAL A 77 1.35 10.64 -15.62
CA VAL A 77 2.55 11.46 -15.78
C VAL A 77 2.13 12.92 -15.76
N ASP A 78 2.66 13.70 -14.83
CA ASP A 78 2.37 15.12 -14.74
C ASP A 78 3.16 15.96 -15.76
N GLU A 79 2.91 17.27 -15.80
CA GLU A 79 3.58 18.21 -16.71
C GLU A 79 5.10 18.32 -16.48
N ARG A 80 5.60 17.81 -15.36
CA ARG A 80 7.04 17.77 -15.01
C ARG A 80 7.67 16.41 -15.34
N GLY A 81 6.92 15.49 -15.92
CA GLY A 81 7.38 14.13 -16.23
C GLY A 81 7.42 13.21 -15.02
N ARG A 82 6.79 13.57 -13.89
CA ARG A 82 6.72 12.72 -12.69
C ARG A 82 5.59 11.72 -12.83
N THR A 83 5.85 10.46 -12.48
CA THR A 83 4.80 9.45 -12.34
C THR A 83 4.15 9.59 -10.96
N ILE A 84 2.87 9.97 -10.94
CA ILE A 84 2.04 10.13 -9.74
C ILE A 84 1.00 9.01 -9.70
N LEU A 85 0.89 8.33 -8.58
CA LEU A 85 -0.03 7.21 -8.38
C LEU A 85 -1.05 7.54 -7.29
N PHE A 86 -2.31 7.24 -7.58
CA PHE A 86 -3.40 7.18 -6.63
C PHE A 86 -3.94 5.76 -6.58
N ALA A 87 -4.58 5.39 -5.48
CA ALA A 87 -5.34 4.15 -5.38
C ALA A 87 -6.61 4.38 -4.57
N TRP A 88 -7.58 3.49 -4.75
CA TRP A 88 -8.73 3.43 -3.87
C TRP A 88 -8.29 2.83 -2.53
N MET A 89 -8.54 3.55 -1.44
CA MET A 89 -8.36 3.07 -0.08
C MET A 89 -9.61 2.27 0.31
N GLY A 90 -9.65 1.04 -0.20
CA GLY A 90 -10.70 0.06 0.03
C GLY A 90 -10.42 -1.25 -0.73
N GLN A 91 -11.31 -2.22 -0.58
CA GLN A 91 -11.26 -3.50 -1.30
C GLN A 91 -12.65 -3.85 -1.86
N PRO A 92 -12.72 -4.50 -3.03
CA PRO A 92 -13.97 -5.07 -3.53
C PRO A 92 -14.46 -6.18 -2.58
N ASP A 93 -15.77 -6.32 -2.50
CA ASP A 93 -16.47 -7.44 -1.84
C ASP A 93 -16.08 -7.73 -0.37
N THR A 94 -15.44 -6.77 0.29
CA THR A 94 -15.04 -6.87 1.70
C THR A 94 -15.99 -6.06 2.59
N PRO A 95 -16.64 -6.68 3.59
CA PRO A 95 -17.48 -5.95 4.52
C PRO A 95 -16.68 -4.89 5.26
N TYR A 96 -17.11 -3.64 5.16
CA TYR A 96 -16.49 -2.53 5.89
C TYR A 96 -17.03 -2.47 7.31
N ILE A 97 -16.30 -3.10 8.23
CA ILE A 97 -16.64 -3.16 9.66
C ILE A 97 -16.31 -1.86 10.43
N THR A 98 -15.52 -0.96 9.83
CA THR A 98 -15.10 0.33 10.41
C THR A 98 -15.76 1.54 9.75
N LYS A 99 -16.91 1.35 9.09
CA LYS A 99 -17.68 2.45 8.50
C LYS A 99 -17.94 3.54 9.57
N PRO A 100 -17.53 4.81 9.35
CA PRO A 100 -17.79 5.86 10.32
C PRO A 100 -19.30 6.09 10.51
N THR A 101 -19.72 6.16 11.77
CA THR A 101 -21.12 6.44 12.12
C THR A 101 -21.55 7.80 11.58
N GLY A 102 -22.73 7.86 10.95
CA GLY A 102 -23.30 9.11 10.44
C GLY A 102 -22.79 9.57 9.07
N LEU A 103 -21.87 8.83 8.43
CA LEU A 103 -21.46 9.12 7.04
C LEU A 103 -22.21 8.26 6.02
N GLY A 104 -22.68 8.90 4.95
CA GLY A 104 -23.33 8.25 3.80
C GLY A 104 -22.35 7.57 2.83
N PHE A 105 -21.04 7.80 2.99
CA PHE A 105 -19.94 7.25 2.22
C PHE A 105 -18.83 6.80 3.18
N TRP A 106 -18.00 5.82 2.81
CA TRP A 106 -17.05 5.22 3.77
C TRP A 106 -15.71 4.76 3.18
N GLN A 107 -15.29 5.36 2.07
CA GLN A 107 -14.00 5.10 1.42
C GLN A 107 -13.45 6.39 0.82
N CYS A 108 -12.14 6.43 0.56
CA CYS A 108 -11.48 7.56 -0.09
C CYS A 108 -10.35 7.08 -1.00
N LEU A 109 -9.66 8.02 -1.63
CA LEU A 109 -8.38 7.73 -2.30
C LEU A 109 -7.24 7.76 -1.28
N THR A 110 -6.15 7.07 -1.61
CA THR A 110 -4.87 7.28 -0.94
C THR A 110 -4.33 8.68 -1.23
N VAL A 111 -3.36 9.12 -0.45
CA VAL A 111 -2.59 10.33 -0.79
C VAL A 111 -1.81 10.10 -2.09
N PRO A 112 -1.61 11.15 -2.92
CA PRO A 112 -0.80 11.04 -4.13
C PRO A 112 0.62 10.59 -3.81
N ARG A 113 1.09 9.59 -4.56
CA ARG A 113 2.44 9.05 -4.40
C ARG A 113 3.29 9.33 -5.63
N LEU A 114 4.45 9.95 -5.45
CA LEU A 114 5.50 10.01 -6.44
C LEU A 114 6.16 8.64 -6.57
N ILE A 115 6.15 8.08 -7.78
CA ILE A 115 6.79 6.80 -8.07
C ILE A 115 8.19 7.05 -8.63
N THR A 116 9.17 6.33 -8.08
CA THR A 116 10.57 6.34 -8.51
C THR A 116 11.11 4.92 -8.65
N LEU A 117 12.22 4.73 -9.35
CA LEU A 117 12.92 3.45 -9.44
C LEU A 117 14.18 3.47 -8.57
N ASN A 118 14.33 2.49 -7.68
CA ASN A 118 15.53 2.37 -6.86
C ASN A 118 16.64 1.58 -7.59
N MET A 119 17.83 1.53 -6.98
CA MET A 119 19.00 0.82 -7.55
C MET A 119 18.82 -0.70 -7.67
N SER A 120 17.89 -1.30 -6.92
CA SER A 120 17.58 -2.73 -7.03
C SER A 120 16.50 -3.03 -8.07
N GLY A 121 16.03 -2.03 -8.82
CA GLY A 121 15.01 -2.20 -9.85
C GLY A 121 13.57 -2.29 -9.32
N LEU A 122 13.32 -1.87 -8.08
CA LEU A 122 11.98 -1.82 -7.48
C LEU A 122 11.38 -0.41 -7.58
N LEU A 123 10.07 -0.35 -7.85
CA LEU A 123 9.32 0.89 -7.75
C LEU A 123 9.13 1.25 -6.28
N CYS A 124 9.49 2.49 -5.93
CA CYS A 124 9.27 3.08 -4.63
C CYS A 124 8.20 4.15 -4.75
N ALA A 125 7.28 4.19 -3.79
CA ALA A 125 6.17 5.13 -3.74
C ALA A 125 6.34 6.06 -2.53
N TYR A 126 6.52 7.35 -2.77
CA TYR A 126 6.70 8.37 -1.74
C TYR A 126 5.52 9.34 -1.74
N PRO A 127 5.05 9.87 -0.61
CA PRO A 127 4.12 11.00 -0.62
C PRO A 127 4.68 12.14 -1.50
N VAL A 128 3.84 12.74 -2.33
CA VAL A 128 4.30 13.88 -3.15
C VAL A 128 4.73 15.06 -2.25
N PRO A 129 5.78 15.81 -2.62
CA PRO A 129 6.30 16.89 -1.78
C PRO A 129 5.30 18.02 -1.55
N GLU A 130 4.30 18.18 -2.42
CA GLU A 130 3.23 19.16 -2.29
C GLU A 130 2.39 18.97 -1.01
N LEU A 131 2.32 17.74 -0.47
CA LEU A 131 1.60 17.47 0.79
C LEU A 131 2.23 18.18 1.98
N ALA A 132 3.51 18.55 1.92
CA ALA A 132 4.18 19.32 2.97
C ALA A 132 3.48 20.65 3.27
N ARG A 133 2.70 21.19 2.32
CA ARG A 133 1.90 22.42 2.52
C ARG A 133 0.73 22.23 3.49
N LEU A 134 0.32 20.99 3.74
CA LEU A 134 -0.74 20.64 4.70
C LEU A 134 -0.18 20.42 6.10
N HIS A 135 1.15 20.38 6.26
CA HIS A 135 1.78 20.16 7.55
C HIS A 135 1.58 21.41 8.42
N THR A 136 1.15 21.18 9.66
CA THR A 136 0.94 22.24 10.64
C THR A 136 2.10 22.30 11.61
N ARG A 137 1.98 21.59 12.74
CA ARG A 137 2.99 21.54 13.80
C ARG A 137 3.84 20.30 13.63
N SER A 138 5.17 20.48 13.56
CA SER A 138 6.11 19.38 13.73
C SER A 138 6.33 19.13 15.22
N VAL A 139 6.32 17.86 15.63
CA VAL A 139 6.66 17.44 16.99
C VAL A 139 7.76 16.40 16.90
N GLN A 140 8.85 16.63 17.62
CA GLN A 140 9.92 15.65 17.80
C GLN A 140 9.55 14.74 18.97
N VAL A 141 9.75 13.43 18.80
CA VAL A 141 9.48 12.45 19.85
C VAL A 141 10.68 12.41 20.79
N SER A 142 10.49 12.72 22.08
CA SER A 142 11.52 12.57 23.11
C SER A 142 11.36 11.27 23.92
N ASP A 143 10.12 10.84 24.17
CA ASP A 143 9.81 9.84 25.20
C ASP A 143 9.28 8.52 24.63
N ARG A 144 9.79 8.08 23.47
CA ARG A 144 9.40 6.88 22.70
C ARG A 144 7.92 6.79 22.27
N THR A 145 7.04 7.59 22.86
CA THR A 145 5.61 7.67 22.60
C THR A 145 5.24 9.11 22.30
N LEU A 146 4.32 9.29 21.36
CA LEU A 146 3.73 10.58 21.03
C LEU A 146 2.23 10.41 20.83
N VAL A 147 1.45 11.30 21.44
CA VAL A 147 -0.01 11.34 21.27
C VAL A 147 -0.36 12.57 20.46
N PHE A 148 -1.03 12.36 19.32
CA PHE A 148 -1.51 13.45 18.48
C PHE A 148 -2.90 13.89 18.95
N PRO A 149 -3.23 15.20 18.87
CA PRO A 149 -4.57 15.69 19.21
C PRO A 149 -5.63 15.29 18.17
N GLU A 150 -5.20 14.82 17.01
CA GLU A 150 -6.06 14.43 15.89
C GLU A 150 -5.63 13.06 15.37
N ASN A 151 -6.57 12.31 14.78
CA ASN A 151 -6.31 10.97 14.23
C ASN A 151 -5.65 11.02 12.84
N ARG A 152 -4.71 11.95 12.65
CA ARG A 152 -3.94 12.11 11.41
C ARG A 152 -2.54 12.63 11.71
N ALA A 153 -1.55 12.04 11.07
CA ALA A 153 -0.17 12.48 11.13
C ALA A 153 0.58 12.04 9.86
N ASP A 154 1.58 12.84 9.46
CA ASP A 154 2.67 12.37 8.62
C ASP A 154 3.85 12.02 9.54
N ILE A 155 4.34 10.79 9.46
CA ILE A 155 5.36 10.25 10.37
C ILE A 155 6.63 9.98 9.56
N LEU A 156 7.66 10.79 9.82
CA LEU A 156 8.98 10.60 9.24
C LEU A 156 9.96 10.10 10.30
N ILE A 157 10.48 8.89 10.10
CA ILE A 157 11.53 8.32 10.94
C ILE A 157 12.82 8.30 10.13
N ARG A 158 13.91 8.81 10.72
CA ARG A 158 15.24 8.88 10.08
C ARG A 158 16.27 8.17 10.93
N GLY A 159 17.36 7.72 10.30
CA GLY A 159 18.51 7.15 11.01
C GLY A 159 18.18 5.85 11.74
N ILE A 160 17.44 4.96 11.08
CA ILE A 160 17.19 3.61 11.59
C ILE A 160 18.40 2.77 11.22
N TYR A 161 19.24 2.46 12.22
CA TYR A 161 20.48 1.69 12.05
C TYR A 161 20.44 0.31 12.72
N ASP A 162 19.49 0.12 13.64
CA ASP A 162 19.26 -1.11 14.41
C ASP A 162 17.79 -1.53 14.30
N ASP A 163 17.42 -2.61 15.00
CA ASP A 163 16.04 -3.07 15.08
C ASP A 163 15.11 -1.95 15.57
N PHE A 164 13.98 -1.79 14.89
CA PHE A 164 13.02 -0.71 15.14
C PHE A 164 11.60 -1.24 15.14
N CYS A 165 10.78 -0.71 16.07
CA CYS A 165 9.35 -0.95 16.14
C CYS A 165 8.60 0.37 16.28
N LEU A 166 7.65 0.63 15.39
CA LEU A 166 6.66 1.68 15.51
C LEU A 166 5.30 1.04 15.80
N ILE A 167 4.65 1.48 16.87
CA ILE A 167 3.27 1.12 17.17
C ILE A 167 2.40 2.37 16.97
N VAL A 168 1.38 2.26 16.12
CA VAL A 168 0.38 3.32 15.90
C VAL A 168 -0.95 2.83 16.43
N ASP A 169 -1.45 3.54 17.45
CA ASP A 169 -2.78 3.32 18.06
C ASP A 169 -3.04 1.87 18.50
N ASP A 170 -2.00 1.15 18.93
CA ASP A 170 -1.99 -0.30 19.21
C ASP A 170 -2.56 -1.20 18.08
N ALA A 171 -2.72 -0.65 16.87
CA ALA A 171 -3.38 -1.31 15.75
C ALA A 171 -2.41 -1.63 14.60
N LEU A 172 -1.39 -0.81 14.42
CA LEU A 172 -0.35 -1.02 13.42
C LEU A 172 1.01 -1.14 14.10
N GLU A 173 1.69 -2.27 13.88
CA GLU A 173 3.05 -2.48 14.32
C GLU A 173 3.98 -2.60 13.10
N VAL A 174 4.93 -1.68 12.95
CA VAL A 174 5.92 -1.72 11.87
C VAL A 174 7.25 -2.11 12.47
N PHE A 175 7.77 -3.27 12.06
CA PHE A 175 9.08 -3.77 12.48
C PHE A 175 10.10 -3.64 11.36
N LEU A 176 11.30 -3.20 11.70
CA LEU A 176 12.46 -3.20 10.83
C LEU A 176 13.54 -3.98 11.57
N TRP A 177 14.05 -5.06 10.98
CA TRP A 177 15.14 -5.84 11.55
C TRP A 177 16.42 -5.51 10.80
N ALA A 178 17.44 -5.02 11.52
CA ALA A 178 18.67 -4.47 10.95
C ALA A 178 19.42 -5.46 10.05
N ALA A 179 19.21 -6.75 10.26
CA ALA A 179 19.96 -7.79 9.58
C ALA A 179 19.46 -8.10 8.16
N MET A 180 18.15 -8.06 7.84
CA MET A 180 17.72 -8.65 6.55
C MET A 180 16.44 -8.12 5.91
N TRP A 181 15.44 -7.56 6.61
CA TRP A 181 14.18 -7.15 5.95
C TRP A 181 13.34 -6.18 6.80
N ALA A 182 12.58 -5.32 6.11
CA ALA A 182 11.47 -4.58 6.71
C ALA A 182 10.23 -5.48 6.76
N SER A 183 9.57 -5.58 7.90
CA SER A 183 8.32 -6.33 8.06
C SER A 183 7.28 -5.51 8.80
N ALA A 184 6.20 -5.11 8.12
CA ALA A 184 5.04 -4.57 8.80
C ALA A 184 4.09 -5.70 9.22
N SER A 185 3.72 -5.75 10.50
CA SER A 185 2.67 -6.62 11.03
C SER A 185 1.53 -5.77 11.52
N PHE A 186 0.38 -5.95 10.91
CA PHE A 186 -0.79 -5.21 11.31
C PHE A 186 -1.62 -6.07 12.26
N ASN A 187 -1.99 -5.51 13.41
CA ASN A 187 -2.92 -6.11 14.35
C ASN A 187 -4.22 -5.31 14.27
N GLN A 188 -5.07 -5.61 13.28
CA GLN A 188 -6.35 -4.92 13.15
C GLN A 188 -7.18 -5.16 14.42
N ARG A 189 -7.26 -4.16 15.30
CA ARG A 189 -8.20 -4.17 16.42
C ARG A 189 -9.58 -3.90 15.85
N LEU A 190 -10.46 -4.87 16.04
CA LEU A 190 -11.89 -4.62 15.93
C LEU A 190 -12.30 -3.66 17.06
N PRO A 191 -13.17 -2.67 16.78
CA PRO A 191 -13.77 -1.86 17.84
C PRO A 191 -14.33 -2.76 18.96
N ALA A 192 -14.25 -2.32 20.21
CA ALA A 192 -14.64 -3.14 21.38
C ALA A 192 -16.12 -3.59 21.35
N ASP A 193 -16.95 -2.90 20.57
CA ASP A 193 -18.37 -3.17 20.30
C ASP A 193 -18.61 -4.18 19.17
N VAL A 194 -17.59 -4.55 18.40
CA VAL A 194 -17.67 -5.61 17.38
C VAL A 194 -17.25 -6.93 18.02
N GLN A 195 -18.21 -7.81 18.34
CA GLN A 195 -17.91 -9.15 18.82
C GLN A 195 -17.14 -9.94 17.74
N LYS A 196 -16.11 -10.70 18.15
CA LYS A 196 -15.31 -11.54 17.23
C LYS A 196 -16.17 -12.47 16.36
N ASP A 197 -17.31 -12.93 16.89
CA ASP A 197 -18.24 -13.81 16.17
C ASP A 197 -19.05 -13.06 15.09
N ASP A 198 -19.35 -11.77 15.29
CA ASP A 198 -20.02 -10.94 14.28
C ASP A 198 -19.09 -10.64 13.10
N ALA A 199 -17.80 -10.36 13.38
CA ALA A 199 -16.78 -10.18 12.35
C ALA A 199 -16.54 -11.45 11.52
N LEU A 200 -16.57 -12.63 12.15
CA LEU A 200 -16.47 -13.93 11.46
C LEU A 200 -17.73 -14.29 10.66
N SER A 201 -18.91 -13.82 11.09
CA SER A 201 -20.18 -14.05 10.38
C SER A 201 -20.36 -13.19 9.11
N LEU A 202 -19.66 -12.04 9.06
CA LEU A 202 -19.62 -11.13 7.91
C LEU A 202 -18.60 -11.57 6.85
N MET A 203 -17.66 -12.46 7.19
CA MET A 203 -16.75 -13.05 6.22
C MET A 203 -17.53 -13.91 5.22
N PRO A 204 -17.27 -13.80 3.90
CA PRO A 204 -17.94 -14.63 2.92
C PRO A 204 -17.69 -16.10 3.27
N LYS A 205 -18.78 -16.82 3.60
CA LYS A 205 -18.73 -18.27 3.80
C LYS A 205 -18.19 -18.87 2.51
N ARG A 206 -17.17 -19.74 2.63
CA ARG A 206 -16.67 -20.58 1.53
C ARG A 206 -17.87 -21.11 0.75
N SER A 207 -18.04 -20.67 -0.50
CA SER A 207 -18.83 -21.45 -1.44
C SER A 207 -18.00 -22.69 -1.75
N GLU A 208 -18.42 -23.83 -1.23
CA GLU A 208 -17.91 -25.11 -1.73
C GLU A 208 -18.33 -25.23 -3.20
N SER A 209 -17.35 -25.21 -4.10
CA SER A 209 -17.45 -25.73 -5.47
C SER A 209 -16.09 -26.18 -5.94
#